data_AF-A0A847YXD1-F1
#
_entry.id   AF-A0A847YXD1-F1
#
_cell.length_a   1.000
_cell.length_b   1.000
_cell.length_c   1.000
_cell.angle_alpha   90.00
_cell.angle_beta   90.00
_cell.angle_gamma   90.00
#
_symmetry.space_group_name_H-M   'P 1'
#
loop_
_entity.id
_entity.type
_entity.pdbx_description
1 polymer ?
#
loop_
_entity_poly.entity_id
_entity_poly.type
_entity_poly.pdbx_seq_one_letter_code
_entity_poly.pdbx_strand_id
1 'polypeptide(L)'
;MLKLIFTSQATSTRIVKYSILLSIKEGYLFVRNWLGLVTHPFQTVRAMFREQDFSQIILIFGFPAYVFAGGLATIWLGRRLIDAPPGQWGFLTKASISLVLLLSFLSFLYLGFWLWQVIKIKKSK
;
A
#
# COMPACT_ATOMS: atom_id res chain seq x y z
N MET A 1 39.11 17.92 6.40
CA MET A 1 38.18 17.06 7.16
C MET A 1 36.90 17.78 7.59
N LEU A 2 36.95 18.92 8.29
CA LEU A 2 35.74 19.67 8.70
C LEU A 2 34.81 20.11 7.54
N LYS A 3 35.36 20.48 6.37
CA LYS A 3 34.58 20.90 5.20
C LYS A 3 33.68 19.78 4.61
N LEU A 4 34.06 18.51 4.77
CA LEU A 4 33.29 17.33 4.34
C LEU A 4 32.12 17.01 5.29
N ILE A 5 32.28 17.32 6.58
CA ILE A 5 31.24 17.10 7.60
C ILE A 5 30.12 18.14 7.45
N PHE A 6 30.47 19.41 7.19
CA PHE A 6 29.49 20.48 6.96
C PHE A 6 28.72 20.31 5.64
N THR A 7 29.37 19.87 4.55
CA THR A 7 28.64 19.56 3.31
C THR A 7 27.75 18.35 3.48
N SER A 8 28.22 17.29 4.17
CA SER A 8 27.42 16.09 4.51
C SER A 8 26.16 16.42 5.31
N GLN A 9 26.25 17.28 6.33
CA GLN A 9 25.08 17.75 7.08
C GLN A 9 24.10 18.51 6.19
N ALA A 10 24.60 19.43 5.35
CA ALA A 10 23.74 20.22 4.46
C ALA A 10 23.04 19.38 3.38
N THR A 11 23.69 18.35 2.82
CA THR A 11 23.03 17.38 1.92
C THR A 11 22.05 16.50 2.68
N SER A 12 22.39 16.03 3.89
CA SER A 12 21.50 15.23 4.71
C SER A 12 20.18 15.96 5.02
N THR A 13 20.23 17.23 5.41
CA THR A 13 19.03 18.02 5.68
C THR A 13 18.19 18.24 4.42
N ARG A 14 18.83 18.40 3.25
CA ARG A 14 18.12 18.52 1.95
C ARG A 14 17.46 17.20 1.57
N ILE A 15 18.15 16.07 1.70
CA ILE A 15 17.61 14.73 1.41
C ILE A 15 16.37 14.49 2.28
N VAL A 16 16.46 14.72 3.60
CA VAL A 16 15.32 14.58 4.51
C VAL A 16 14.16 15.47 4.10
N LYS A 17 14.41 16.75 3.76
CA LYS A 17 13.38 17.68 3.31
C LYS A 17 12.69 17.19 2.03
N TYR A 18 13.46 16.74 1.03
CA TYR A 18 12.91 16.21 -0.22
C TYR A 18 12.15 14.90 0.01
N SER A 19 12.65 14.01 0.87
CA SER A 19 11.93 12.79 1.25
C SER A 19 10.58 13.10 1.87
N ILE A 20 10.51 14.06 2.80
CA ILE A 20 9.24 14.48 3.42
C ILE A 20 8.28 15.04 2.36
N LEU A 21 8.75 15.96 1.51
CA LEU A 21 7.95 16.53 0.42
C LEU A 21 7.42 15.45 -0.53
N LEU A 22 8.26 14.47 -0.87
CA LEU A 22 7.89 13.35 -1.71
C LEU A 22 6.84 12.47 -1.03
N SER A 23 7.02 12.13 0.24
CA SER A 23 6.05 11.34 1.01
C SER A 23 4.70 12.04 1.12
N ILE A 24 4.66 13.36 1.33
CA ILE A 24 3.41 14.12 1.35
C ILE A 24 2.71 14.07 -0.01
N LYS A 25 3.47 14.27 -1.10
CA LYS A 25 2.94 14.21 -2.47
C LYS A 25 2.37 12.82 -2.78
N GLU A 26 3.13 11.76 -2.53
CA GLU A 26 2.70 10.38 -2.78
C GLU A 26 1.51 10.00 -1.91
N GLY A 27 1.47 10.46 -0.65
CA GLY A 27 0.33 10.28 0.26
C GLY A 27 -0.93 10.98 -0.25
N TYR A 28 -0.82 12.23 -0.71
CA TYR A 28 -1.95 12.94 -1.32
C TYR A 28 -2.48 12.23 -2.56
N LEU A 29 -1.57 11.82 -3.48
CA LEU A 29 -1.93 11.09 -4.69
C LEU A 29 -2.61 9.77 -4.36
N PHE A 30 -2.09 9.06 -3.36
CA PHE A 30 -2.69 7.81 -2.89
C PHE A 30 -4.10 8.02 -2.38
N VAL A 31 -4.33 8.98 -1.49
CA VAL A 31 -5.68 9.25 -0.95
C VAL A 31 -6.64 9.65 -2.07
N ARG A 32 -6.21 10.51 -2.99
CA ARG A 32 -7.00 10.91 -4.15
C ARG A 32 -7.38 9.71 -5.02
N ASN A 33 -6.42 8.84 -5.34
CA ASN A 33 -6.64 7.67 -6.16
C ASN A 33 -7.46 6.61 -5.41
N TRP A 34 -7.30 6.49 -4.09
CA TRP A 34 -8.10 5.62 -3.23
C TRP A 34 -9.58 6.02 -3.24
N LEU A 35 -9.86 7.31 -3.06
CA LEU A 35 -11.22 7.84 -3.20
C LEU A 35 -11.76 7.65 -4.62
N GLY A 36 -10.92 7.88 -5.63
CA GLY A 36 -11.26 7.63 -7.02
C GLY A 36 -11.61 6.16 -7.31
N LEU A 37 -10.94 5.21 -6.67
CA LEU A 37 -11.32 3.80 -6.76
C LEU A 37 -12.72 3.55 -6.22
N VAL A 38 -13.08 4.17 -5.10
CA VAL A 38 -14.43 4.00 -4.52
C VAL A 38 -15.51 4.63 -5.41
N THR A 39 -15.28 5.82 -5.96
CA THR A 39 -16.30 6.58 -6.70
C THR A 39 -16.33 6.27 -8.20
N HIS A 40 -15.17 6.19 -8.85
CA HIS A 40 -15.00 6.05 -10.30
C HIS A 40 -13.88 5.06 -10.67
N PRO A 41 -13.98 3.79 -10.24
CA PRO A 41 -12.87 2.84 -10.28
C PRO A 41 -12.26 2.64 -11.66
N PHE A 42 -13.11 2.52 -12.68
CA PHE A 42 -12.64 2.33 -14.06
C PHE A 42 -11.79 3.52 -14.55
N GLN A 43 -12.25 4.74 -14.32
CA GLN A 43 -11.56 5.95 -14.78
C GLN A 43 -10.24 6.11 -14.02
N THR A 44 -10.24 5.86 -12.72
CA THR A 44 -9.04 5.94 -11.88
C THR A 44 -7.99 4.94 -12.31
N VAL A 45 -8.35 3.66 -12.50
CA VAL A 45 -7.40 2.65 -12.98
C VAL A 45 -6.87 3.02 -14.36
N ARG A 46 -7.75 3.42 -15.29
CA ARG A 46 -7.32 3.83 -16.64
C ARG A 46 -6.39 5.05 -16.62
N ALA A 47 -6.67 6.04 -15.78
CA ALA A 47 -5.84 7.24 -15.65
C ALA A 47 -4.43 6.89 -15.15
N MET A 48 -4.34 6.04 -14.11
CA MET A 48 -3.04 5.60 -13.56
C MET A 48 -2.17 4.91 -14.62
N PHE A 49 -2.74 4.00 -15.41
CA PHE A 49 -1.97 3.33 -16.48
C PHE A 49 -1.63 4.26 -17.64
N ARG A 50 -2.46 5.27 -17.93
CA ARG A 50 -2.19 6.26 -18.97
C ARG A 50 -1.04 7.19 -18.58
N GLU A 51 -1.03 7.63 -17.32
CA GLU A 51 -0.02 8.54 -16.78
C GLU A 51 1.28 7.82 -16.39
N GLN A 52 1.32 6.48 -16.47
CA GLN A 52 2.47 5.64 -16.14
C GLN A 52 3.01 5.90 -14.72
N ASP A 53 2.11 6.22 -13.78
CA ASP A 53 2.48 6.48 -12.40
C ASP A 53 2.76 5.17 -11.66
N PHE A 54 3.95 4.61 -11.87
CA PHE A 54 4.36 3.31 -11.32
C PHE A 54 4.32 3.28 -9.79
N SER A 55 4.65 4.40 -9.14
CA SER A 55 4.58 4.52 -7.67
C SER A 55 3.16 4.24 -7.19
N GLN A 56 2.18 4.92 -7.79
CA GLN A 56 0.77 4.78 -7.42
C GLN A 56 0.20 3.42 -7.83
N ILE A 57 0.60 2.89 -8.99
CA ILE A 57 0.23 1.54 -9.43
C ILE A 57 0.68 0.51 -8.39
N ILE A 58 1.94 0.58 -7.94
CA ILE A 58 2.47 -0.34 -6.92
C ILE A 58 1.78 -0.13 -5.57
N LEU A 59 1.51 1.13 -5.18
CA LEU A 59 0.83 1.42 -3.91
C LEU A 59 -0.59 0.85 -3.87
N ILE A 60 -1.31 0.95 -4.97
CA ILE A 60 -2.72 0.54 -5.06
C ILE A 60 -2.85 -0.95 -5.34
N PHE A 61 -2.17 -1.46 -6.36
CA PHE A 61 -2.26 -2.89 -6.69
C PHE A 61 -1.51 -3.78 -5.70
N GLY A 62 -0.54 -3.22 -4.97
CA GLY A 62 0.09 -3.88 -3.83
C GLY A 62 -0.77 -3.87 -2.57
N PHE A 63 -1.87 -3.10 -2.52
CA PHE A 63 -2.71 -2.97 -1.32
C PHE A 63 -3.18 -4.31 -0.74
N PRO A 64 -3.66 -5.29 -1.52
CA PRO A 64 -4.01 -6.61 -0.99
C PRO A 64 -2.84 -7.27 -0.24
N ALA A 65 -1.63 -7.20 -0.82
CA ALA A 65 -0.43 -7.74 -0.19
C ALA A 65 -0.03 -6.97 1.07
N TYR A 66 -0.18 -5.64 1.08
CA TYR A 66 0.09 -4.82 2.27
C TYR A 66 -0.88 -5.12 3.42
N VAL A 67 -2.17 -5.28 3.12
CA VAL A 67 -3.18 -5.69 4.10
C VAL A 67 -2.85 -7.07 4.65
N PHE A 68 -2.48 -8.01 3.78
CA PHE A 68 -2.12 -9.36 4.21
C PHE A 68 -0.86 -9.38 5.09
N ALA A 69 0.26 -8.86 4.59
CA ALA A 69 1.53 -8.87 5.31
C ALA A 69 1.48 -8.00 6.57
N GLY A 70 0.93 -6.77 6.47
CA GLY A 70 0.78 -5.86 7.59
C GLY A 70 -0.20 -6.38 8.65
N GLY A 71 -1.30 -7.00 8.22
CA GLY A 71 -2.26 -7.65 9.12
C GLY A 71 -1.62 -8.82 9.87
N LEU A 72 -0.90 -9.71 9.18
CA LEU A 72 -0.19 -10.81 9.82
C LEU A 72 0.92 -10.34 10.75
N ALA A 73 1.69 -9.33 10.35
CA ALA A 73 2.72 -8.73 11.20
C ALA A 73 2.13 -8.12 12.47
N THR A 74 0.98 -7.44 12.36
CA THR A 74 0.26 -6.87 13.51
C THR A 74 -0.24 -7.95 14.45
N ILE A 75 -0.82 -9.03 13.93
CA ILE A 75 -1.29 -10.18 14.74
C ILE A 75 -0.09 -10.85 15.44
N TRP A 76 1.02 -11.03 14.72
CA TRP A 76 2.24 -11.61 15.26
C TRP A 76 2.85 -10.75 16.37
N LEU A 77 3.00 -9.44 16.14
CA LEU A 77 3.50 -8.48 17.13
C LEU A 77 2.57 -8.41 18.34
N GLY A 78 1.26 -8.32 18.11
CA GLY A 78 0.26 -8.29 19.17
C GLY A 78 0.35 -9.52 20.07
N ARG A 79 0.54 -10.71 19.49
CA ARG A 79 0.74 -11.95 20.26
C ARG A 79 2.05 -11.96 21.06
N ARG A 80 3.11 -11.35 20.54
CA ARG A 80 4.38 -11.20 21.26
C ARG A 80 4.27 -10.21 22.41
N LEU A 81 3.50 -9.14 22.26
CA LEU A 81 3.30 -8.14 23.31
C LEU A 81 2.53 -8.69 24.53
N ILE A 82 1.69 -9.70 24.34
CA ILE A 82 0.92 -10.33 25.43
C ILE A 82 1.49 -11.66 25.91
N ASP A 83 2.71 -12.02 25.48
CA ASP A 83 3.36 -13.31 25.78
C ASP A 83 2.44 -14.53 25.58
N ALA A 84 1.63 -14.51 24.51
CA ALA A 84 0.68 -15.57 24.25
C ALA A 84 1.40 -16.91 24.05
N PRO A 85 0.91 -18.01 24.68
CA PRO A 85 1.60 -19.29 24.63
C PRO A 85 1.81 -19.78 23.19
N PRO A 86 3.01 -20.33 22.89
CA PRO A 86 3.32 -20.83 21.56
C PRO A 86 2.39 -21.99 21.20
N GLY A 87 1.92 -22.02 19.95
CA GLY A 87 1.04 -23.07 19.45
C GLY A 87 -0.44 -22.97 19.85
N GLN A 88 -0.81 -22.05 20.76
CA GLN A 88 -2.21 -21.84 21.14
C GLN A 88 -2.83 -20.66 20.39
N TRP A 89 -3.67 -20.96 19.40
CA TRP A 89 -4.38 -19.97 18.58
C TRP A 89 -5.80 -19.83 19.12
N GLY A 90 -6.01 -18.83 19.98
CA GLY A 90 -7.34 -18.49 20.49
C GLY A 90 -8.29 -18.07 19.37
N PHE A 91 -9.59 -18.08 19.67
CA PHE A 91 -10.64 -17.68 18.72
C PHE A 91 -10.36 -16.31 18.09
N LEU A 92 -9.97 -15.32 18.90
CA LEU A 92 -9.64 -13.97 18.42
C LEU A 92 -8.52 -13.98 17.38
N THR A 93 -7.43 -14.71 17.63
CA THR A 93 -6.32 -14.81 16.66
C THR A 93 -6.81 -15.42 15.34
N LYS A 94 -7.58 -16.51 15.40
CA LYS A 94 -8.12 -17.16 14.20
C LYS A 94 -9.08 -16.22 13.44
N ALA A 95 -9.98 -15.54 14.16
CA ALA A 95 -10.90 -14.58 13.59
C ALA A 95 -10.18 -13.41 12.91
N SER A 96 -9.14 -12.85 13.55
CA SER A 96 -8.33 -11.78 12.97
C SER A 96 -7.60 -12.22 11.71
N ILE A 97 -7.04 -13.44 11.68
CA ILE A 97 -6.39 -13.98 10.48
C ILE A 97 -7.39 -14.18 9.36
N SER A 98 -8.55 -14.79 9.66
CA SER A 98 -9.62 -14.96 8.68
C SER A 98 -10.11 -13.61 8.13
N LEU A 99 -10.21 -12.59 8.99
CA LEU A 99 -10.58 -11.23 8.57
C LEU A 99 -9.52 -10.61 7.65
N VAL A 100 -8.23 -10.69 8.01
CA VAL A 100 -7.13 -10.19 7.19
C VAL A 100 -7.11 -10.89 5.82
N LEU A 101 -7.29 -12.21 5.81
CA LEU A 101 -7.35 -13.01 4.59
C LEU A 101 -8.56 -12.62 3.74
N LEU A 102 -9.74 -12.46 4.34
CA LEU A 102 -10.96 -12.03 3.64
C LEU A 102 -10.80 -10.64 3.03
N LEU A 103 -10.28 -9.66 3.78
CA LEU A 103 -10.06 -8.30 3.29
C LEU A 103 -9.02 -8.25 2.16
N SER A 104 -7.93 -9.00 2.30
CA SER A 104 -6.93 -9.14 1.25
C SER A 104 -7.52 -9.79 0.00
N PHE A 105 -8.34 -10.84 0.15
CA PHE A 105 -8.93 -11.55 -0.98
C PHE A 105 -9.97 -10.68 -1.71
N LEU A 106 -10.86 -10.01 -0.98
CA LEU A 106 -11.87 -9.12 -1.56
C LEU A 106 -11.23 -7.94 -2.28
N SER A 107 -10.20 -7.32 -1.70
CA SER A 107 -9.47 -6.23 -2.35
C SER A 107 -8.74 -6.71 -3.61
N PHE A 108 -8.16 -7.91 -3.60
CA PHE A 108 -7.54 -8.52 -4.77
C PHE A 108 -8.56 -8.74 -5.91
N LEU A 109 -9.72 -9.33 -5.61
CA LEU A 109 -10.78 -9.54 -6.59
C LEU A 109 -11.29 -8.22 -7.17
N TYR A 110 -11.52 -7.22 -6.30
CA TYR A 110 -12.00 -5.91 -6.70
C TYR A 110 -11.04 -5.20 -7.66
N LEU A 111 -9.76 -5.09 -7.29
CA LEU A 111 -8.75 -4.45 -8.11
C LEU A 111 -8.48 -5.24 -9.39
N GLY A 112 -8.42 -6.57 -9.30
CA GLY A 112 -8.25 -7.46 -10.45
C GLY A 112 -9.39 -7.32 -11.47
N PHE A 113 -10.63 -7.22 -11.00
CA PHE A 113 -11.80 -6.99 -11.85
C PHE A 113 -11.68 -5.68 -12.63
N TRP A 114 -11.37 -4.56 -11.96
CA TRP A 114 -11.26 -3.27 -12.64
C TRP A 114 -10.06 -3.18 -13.58
N LEU A 115 -8.94 -3.79 -13.21
CA LEU A 115 -7.79 -3.92 -14.09
C LEU A 115 -8.15 -4.71 -15.37
N TRP A 116 -8.86 -5.82 -15.22
CA TRP A 116 -9.32 -6.61 -16.35
C TRP A 116 -10.25 -5.81 -17.27
N GLN A 117 -11.18 -5.03 -16.72
CA GLN A 117 -12.06 -4.15 -17.50
C GLN A 117 -11.27 -3.12 -18.33
N VAL A 118 -10.24 -2.51 -17.74
CA VAL A 118 -9.38 -1.55 -18.44
C VAL A 118 -8.59 -2.22 -19.56
N ILE A 119 -8.02 -3.40 -19.32
CA ILE A 119 -7.28 -4.16 -20.35
C ILE A 119 -8.21 -4.60 -21.49
N LYS A 120 -9.41 -5.09 -21.16
CA LYS A 120 -10.42 -5.56 -22.12
C LYS A 120 -10.75 -4.45 -23.14
N ILE A 121 -11.02 -3.24 -22.66
CA ILE A 121 -11.35 -2.10 -23.54
C ILE A 121 -10.15 -1.66 -24.38
N LYS A 122 -8.93 -1.70 -23.82
CA LYS A 122 -7.71 -1.38 -24.58
C LYS A 122 -7.47 -2.34 -25.75
N LYS A 123 -7.80 -3.63 -25.60
CA LYS A 123 -7.66 -4.64 -26.66
C LYS A 123 -8.74 -4.57 -27.75
N SER A 124 -9.87 -3.95 -27.45
CA SER A 124 -11.00 -3.83 -28.38
C SER A 124 -10.92 -2.58 -29.27
N LYS A 125 -9.92 -1.73 -29.06
CA LYS A 125 -9.60 -0.56 -29.89
C LYS A 125 -8.33 -0.82 -30.67
#